data_AF-B5M0P6-F1
#
_entry.id   AF-B5M0P6-F1
#
_cell.length_a   1.000
_cell.length_b   1.000
_cell.length_c   1.000
_cell.angle_alpha   90.00
_cell.angle_beta   90.00
_cell.angle_gamma   90.00
#
_symmetry.space_group_name_H-M   'P 1'
#
loop_
_entity.id
_entity.type
_entity.pdbx_description
1 polymer ?
#
loop_
_entity_poly.entity_id
_entity_poly.type
_entity_poly.pdbx_seq_one_letter_code
_entity_poly.pdbx_strand_id
1 'polypeptide(L)'
;VEFESDLSLGHCKTACYELQQPRQMNLVKRMSNRSCNGYIGQCGASSKGTFEYCYSNNEFASEMYSYVSSDVMRKGSKELCQGEEVKSVSTYLSGVFHCEYCACICHSEDKTAHRFLSLLPQFSNIDENQIIVGVRFVKRNRVLYLQIMQAPLLPYAAVDMDSAEWRDIDELGMLPPEHTNLSGYHAFDHKNREMYMKELEVPGGSLLTGVKFIIKDGVPDLSIRYTFVNWTTGELNQSSSLWMTEKHDTYDTNDMLYQNQLPDQCKTPSFIDTASGQRFRFGTSALDQDGAQHVLPYFDAQPVVPMMMVPLSGIGVTHKGDDRCGGFISPVVFTVNEEYLFGDDSEGDAF
;
A
#
# COMPACT_ATOMS: atom_id res chain seq x y z
N VAL A 1 -16.19 7.96 -2.78
CA VAL A 1 -16.92 9.13 -2.22
C VAL A 1 -18.39 8.80 -2.06
N GLU A 2 -19.01 9.23 -0.97
CA GLU A 2 -20.45 9.10 -0.73
C GLU A 2 -21.10 10.50 -0.76
N PHE A 3 -22.30 10.62 -1.36
CA PHE A 3 -23.09 11.84 -1.31
C PHE A 3 -24.19 11.72 -0.25
N GLU A 4 -24.23 12.64 0.69
CA GLU A 4 -25.15 12.53 1.82
C GLU A 4 -25.81 13.86 2.19
N SER A 5 -27.13 13.82 2.34
CA SER A 5 -27.93 14.91 2.93
C SER A 5 -28.26 14.57 4.38
N ASP A 6 -27.38 15.01 5.29
CA ASP A 6 -27.51 15.01 6.75
C ASP A 6 -28.00 13.71 7.47
N LEU A 7 -27.07 13.14 8.25
CA LEU A 7 -27.18 11.90 9.03
C LEU A 7 -27.83 12.03 10.41
N SER A 8 -28.27 13.21 10.82
CA SER A 8 -28.80 13.39 12.18
C SER A 8 -30.30 13.12 12.29
N LEU A 9 -30.71 11.84 12.17
CA LEU A 9 -32.03 11.32 12.58
C LEU A 9 -33.24 12.25 12.30
N GLY A 10 -33.28 12.87 11.12
CA GLY A 10 -34.44 13.66 10.65
C GLY A 10 -34.42 15.18 10.89
N HIS A 11 -33.32 15.78 11.37
CA HIS A 11 -33.18 17.24 11.46
C HIS A 11 -31.82 17.67 10.93
N CYS A 12 -31.75 18.57 9.94
CA CYS A 12 -30.46 19.01 9.41
C CYS A 12 -29.73 19.94 10.38
N LYS A 13 -29.01 19.36 11.35
CA LYS A 13 -28.42 20.09 12.50
C LYS A 13 -26.94 20.41 12.33
N THR A 14 -26.26 19.76 11.40
CA THR A 14 -24.80 19.84 11.26
C THR A 14 -24.42 20.13 9.82
N ALA A 15 -23.56 21.14 9.62
CA ALA A 15 -23.04 21.49 8.30
C ALA A 15 -21.95 20.52 7.84
N CYS A 16 -21.68 20.44 6.54
CA CYS A 16 -20.70 19.49 6.00
C CYS A 16 -19.30 19.67 6.60
N TYR A 17 -18.91 20.92 6.91
CA TYR A 17 -17.60 21.21 7.52
C TYR A 17 -17.44 20.61 8.93
N GLU A 18 -18.53 20.26 9.62
CA GLU A 18 -18.48 19.63 10.96
C GLU A 18 -18.28 18.11 10.88
N LEU A 19 -18.33 17.53 9.68
CA LEU A 19 -18.17 16.11 9.38
C LEU A 19 -16.75 15.77 8.91
N GLN A 20 -15.73 16.35 9.55
CA GLN A 20 -14.32 16.03 9.22
C GLN A 20 -13.87 14.69 9.80
N GLN A 21 -14.34 14.35 11.00
CA GLN A 21 -13.94 13.14 11.70
C GLN A 21 -14.70 11.91 11.17
N PRO A 22 -14.03 10.75 11.00
CA PRO A 22 -14.68 9.52 10.56
C PRO A 22 -15.86 9.14 11.47
N ARG A 23 -17.02 8.86 10.88
CA ARG A 23 -18.21 8.36 11.57
C ARG A 23 -18.70 7.09 10.88
N GLN A 24 -19.10 6.11 11.68
CA GLN A 24 -19.65 4.86 11.16
C GLN A 24 -21.05 5.13 10.57
N MET A 25 -21.31 4.62 9.36
CA MET A 25 -22.64 4.70 8.79
C MET A 25 -23.57 3.68 9.46
N ASN A 26 -24.65 4.16 10.10
CA ASN A 26 -25.69 3.30 10.65
C ASN A 26 -26.58 2.79 9.51
N LEU A 27 -26.59 1.46 9.28
CA LEU A 27 -27.25 0.70 8.21
C LEU A 27 -28.79 0.85 8.08
N VAL A 28 -29.41 1.87 8.66
CA VAL A 28 -30.87 1.90 8.91
C VAL A 28 -31.70 2.42 7.72
N LYS A 29 -31.12 2.89 6.62
CA LYS A 29 -31.91 3.32 5.43
C LYS A 29 -31.39 2.71 4.12
N ARG A 30 -32.23 1.82 3.58
CA ARG A 30 -32.26 1.25 2.22
C ARG A 30 -30.88 1.14 1.54
N MET A 31 -30.30 -0.05 1.69
CA MET A 31 -29.16 -0.55 0.93
C MET A 31 -29.41 -0.38 -0.57
N SER A 32 -28.77 0.62 -1.18
CA SER A 32 -28.32 0.43 -2.55
C SER A 32 -27.01 -0.36 -2.46
N ASN A 33 -26.71 -1.23 -3.43
CA ASN A 33 -25.39 -1.90 -3.51
C ASN A 33 -24.20 -0.91 -3.66
N ARG A 34 -24.49 0.40 -3.73
CA ARG A 34 -23.54 1.49 -3.99
C ARG A 34 -23.52 2.50 -2.85
N SER A 35 -23.77 2.06 -1.61
CA SER A 35 -23.58 2.88 -0.41
C SER A 35 -22.30 2.50 0.34
N CYS A 36 -21.62 3.47 0.93
CA CYS A 36 -20.44 3.24 1.76
C CYS A 36 -20.75 2.31 2.96
N ASN A 37 -20.16 1.12 2.95
CA ASN A 37 -20.18 0.22 4.10
C ASN A 37 -18.89 0.40 4.91
N GLY A 38 -18.96 1.17 6.01
CA GLY A 38 -17.80 1.47 6.85
C GLY A 38 -17.90 2.86 7.47
N TYR A 39 -16.86 3.66 7.27
CA TYR A 39 -16.77 5.01 7.82
C TYR A 39 -16.77 6.05 6.72
N ILE A 40 -17.41 7.18 6.97
CA ILE A 40 -17.30 8.36 6.15
C ILE A 40 -16.67 9.51 6.94
N GLY A 41 -15.89 10.34 6.27
CA GLY A 41 -15.27 11.52 6.87
C GLY A 41 -14.72 12.46 5.81
N GLN A 42 -14.00 13.49 6.24
CA GLN A 42 -13.42 14.49 5.33
C GLN A 42 -14.45 15.07 4.35
N CYS A 43 -15.64 15.38 4.87
CA CYS A 43 -16.74 15.84 4.04
C CYS A 43 -16.57 17.30 3.61
N GLY A 44 -17.01 17.61 2.39
CA GLY A 44 -17.06 18.96 1.84
C GLY A 44 -18.39 19.26 1.16
N ALA A 45 -18.83 20.52 1.24
CA ALA A 45 -19.99 21.01 0.51
C ALA A 45 -19.56 21.69 -0.80
N SER A 46 -20.43 21.63 -1.81
CA SER A 46 -20.34 22.46 -3.00
C SER A 46 -20.76 23.90 -2.66
N SER A 47 -20.05 24.93 -3.13
CA SER A 47 -20.50 26.33 -2.96
C SER A 47 -21.79 26.63 -3.72
N LYS A 48 -22.08 25.85 -4.78
CA LYS A 48 -23.35 25.89 -5.51
C LYS A 48 -24.42 24.99 -4.89
N GLY A 49 -24.07 24.25 -3.84
CA GLY A 49 -24.94 23.31 -3.15
C GLY A 49 -25.48 22.20 -4.05
N THR A 50 -24.82 21.86 -5.16
CA THR A 50 -25.32 20.84 -6.11
C THR A 50 -24.20 19.94 -6.59
N PHE A 51 -24.48 18.63 -6.62
CA PHE A 51 -23.63 17.62 -7.23
C PHE A 51 -24.41 16.86 -8.29
N GLU A 52 -23.81 16.72 -9.47
CA GLU A 52 -24.31 15.82 -10.52
C GLU A 52 -23.40 14.61 -10.62
N TYR A 53 -23.95 13.41 -10.71
CA TYR A 53 -23.15 12.19 -10.83
C TYR A 53 -23.90 11.06 -11.53
N CYS A 54 -23.15 10.12 -12.08
CA CYS A 54 -23.66 8.80 -12.45
C CYS A 54 -22.64 7.75 -12.03
N TYR A 55 -23.16 6.59 -11.66
CA TYR A 55 -22.32 5.47 -11.26
C TYR A 55 -21.68 4.80 -12.47
N SER A 56 -20.64 4.01 -12.21
CA SER A 56 -20.11 3.09 -13.22
C SER A 56 -21.14 2.05 -13.62
N ASN A 57 -21.28 1.80 -14.92
CA ASN A 57 -22.16 0.76 -15.46
C ASN A 57 -21.62 -0.65 -15.19
N ASN A 58 -20.33 -0.77 -14.88
CA ASN A 58 -19.71 -2.01 -14.48
C ASN A 58 -19.64 -2.06 -12.95
N GLU A 59 -20.44 -2.93 -12.33
CA GLU A 59 -20.44 -3.14 -10.88
C GLU A 59 -19.12 -3.70 -10.33
N PHE A 60 -18.27 -4.26 -11.21
CA PHE A 60 -16.93 -4.74 -10.87
C PHE A 60 -15.83 -3.73 -11.17
N ALA A 61 -16.17 -2.53 -11.63
CA ALA A 61 -15.18 -1.48 -11.84
C ALA A 61 -14.55 -1.07 -10.51
N SER A 62 -13.25 -0.76 -10.56
CA SER A 62 -12.53 -0.16 -9.43
C SER A 62 -12.99 1.26 -9.12
N GLU A 63 -13.63 1.94 -10.08
CA GLU A 63 -14.20 3.27 -9.93
C GLU A 63 -15.71 3.20 -9.73
N MET A 64 -16.21 3.91 -8.72
CA MET A 64 -17.63 3.93 -8.36
C MET A 64 -18.47 4.80 -9.30
N TYR A 65 -17.90 5.91 -9.76
CA TYR A 65 -18.56 6.91 -10.59
C TYR A 65 -17.84 7.07 -11.92
N SER A 66 -18.60 6.95 -13.01
CA SER A 66 -18.12 7.32 -14.35
C SER A 66 -18.14 8.84 -14.56
N TYR A 67 -19.03 9.53 -13.86
CA TYR A 67 -19.17 10.98 -13.93
C TYR A 67 -19.48 11.56 -12.56
N VAL A 68 -18.78 12.64 -12.21
CA VAL A 68 -19.12 13.52 -11.09
C VAL A 68 -18.82 14.96 -11.47
N SER A 69 -19.68 15.90 -11.12
CA SER A 69 -19.48 17.31 -11.38
C SER A 69 -20.07 18.20 -10.31
N SER A 70 -19.20 19.01 -9.72
CA SER A 70 -19.51 20.21 -8.94
C SER A 70 -18.37 21.24 -9.09
N ASP A 71 -18.41 22.29 -8.29
CA ASP A 71 -17.32 23.25 -8.15
C ASP A 71 -16.12 22.72 -7.36
N VAL A 72 -16.30 21.68 -6.52
CA VAL A 72 -15.24 21.09 -5.67
C VAL A 72 -14.81 19.69 -6.11
N MET A 73 -15.56 19.06 -7.01
CA MET A 73 -15.36 17.66 -7.39
C MET A 73 -15.60 17.44 -8.88
N ARG A 74 -14.71 16.70 -9.54
CA ARG A 74 -14.82 16.38 -10.96
C ARG A 74 -14.34 14.97 -11.28
N LYS A 75 -15.09 14.29 -12.13
CA LYS A 75 -14.69 13.04 -12.78
C LYS A 75 -15.40 12.94 -14.12
N GLY A 76 -14.64 12.59 -15.15
CA GLY A 76 -15.20 12.18 -16.43
C GLY A 76 -16.11 13.23 -17.08
N SER A 77 -17.02 12.76 -17.93
CA SER A 77 -17.97 13.60 -18.65
C SER A 77 -19.33 12.91 -18.71
N LYS A 78 -20.40 13.66 -19.00
CA LYS A 78 -21.78 13.14 -19.00
C LYS A 78 -21.98 12.00 -20.02
N GLU A 79 -21.20 11.99 -21.09
CA GLU A 79 -21.23 10.96 -22.13
C GLU A 79 -20.81 9.58 -21.60
N LEU A 80 -19.99 9.54 -20.55
CA LEU A 80 -19.52 8.29 -19.93
C LEU A 80 -20.60 7.57 -19.11
N CYS A 81 -21.76 8.19 -18.88
CA CYS A 81 -22.88 7.53 -18.21
C CYS A 81 -23.53 6.44 -19.08
N GLN A 82 -23.25 6.38 -20.40
CA GLN A 82 -23.70 5.36 -21.36
C GLN A 82 -25.15 4.83 -21.15
N GLY A 83 -26.09 5.70 -20.80
CA GLY A 83 -27.51 5.35 -20.61
C GLY A 83 -28.00 5.30 -19.16
N GLU A 84 -27.13 5.36 -18.15
CA GLU A 84 -27.55 5.67 -16.77
C GLU A 84 -28.06 7.12 -16.68
N GLU A 85 -29.11 7.32 -15.89
CA GLU A 85 -29.61 8.66 -15.58
C GLU A 85 -28.59 9.43 -14.74
N VAL A 86 -28.24 10.64 -15.18
CA VAL A 86 -27.43 11.56 -14.37
C VAL A 86 -28.27 11.99 -13.17
N LYS A 87 -27.83 11.59 -11.98
CA LYS A 87 -28.44 11.98 -10.72
C LYS A 87 -27.98 13.38 -10.35
N SER A 88 -28.90 14.17 -9.81
CA SER A 88 -28.61 15.51 -9.30
C SER A 88 -29.12 15.60 -7.87
N VAL A 89 -28.23 15.95 -6.95
CA VAL A 89 -28.57 16.20 -5.54
C VAL A 89 -28.23 17.64 -5.21
N SER A 90 -29.17 18.34 -4.57
CA SER A 90 -29.03 19.75 -4.25
C SER A 90 -29.45 20.05 -2.83
N THR A 91 -28.70 20.93 -2.17
CA THR A 91 -29.02 21.55 -0.90
C THR A 91 -30.45 22.08 -0.93
N TYR A 92 -31.21 21.82 0.14
CA TYR A 92 -32.63 22.15 0.21
C TYR A 92 -33.01 22.73 1.57
N LEU A 93 -34.20 23.34 1.63
CA LEU A 93 -34.78 23.85 2.86
C LEU A 93 -35.80 22.84 3.41
N SER A 94 -35.67 22.48 4.68
CA SER A 94 -36.63 21.66 5.41
C SER A 94 -37.21 22.47 6.57
N GLY A 95 -38.31 23.16 6.31
CA GLY A 95 -38.86 24.15 7.26
C GLY A 95 -37.90 25.33 7.43
N VAL A 96 -37.40 25.53 8.65
CA VAL A 96 -36.40 26.57 8.98
C VAL A 96 -34.95 26.09 8.86
N PHE A 97 -34.74 24.80 8.58
CA PHE A 97 -33.40 24.21 8.52
C PHE A 97 -32.88 24.23 7.08
N HIS A 98 -31.61 24.59 6.93
CA HIS A 98 -30.87 24.51 5.68
C HIS A 98 -30.11 23.18 5.64
N CYS A 99 -30.43 22.32 4.68
CA CYS A 99 -29.89 20.98 4.56
C CYS A 99 -28.87 20.93 3.43
N GLU A 100 -27.59 20.90 3.77
CA GLU A 100 -26.50 20.77 2.80
C GLU A 100 -26.34 19.31 2.33
N TYR A 101 -26.05 19.13 1.03
CA TYR A 101 -25.50 17.86 0.54
C TYR A 101 -23.98 17.90 0.64
N CYS A 102 -23.41 16.85 1.22
CA CYS A 102 -21.97 16.69 1.42
C CYS A 102 -21.42 15.62 0.47
N ALA A 103 -20.21 15.83 -0.03
CA ALA A 103 -19.37 14.79 -0.61
C ALA A 103 -18.35 14.34 0.45
N CYS A 104 -18.41 13.07 0.85
CA CYS A 104 -17.57 12.51 1.91
C CYS A 104 -16.64 11.42 1.37
N ILE A 105 -15.42 11.34 1.91
CA ILE A 105 -14.53 10.21 1.65
C ILE A 105 -15.09 8.98 2.35
N CYS A 106 -15.22 7.89 1.61
CA CYS A 106 -15.67 6.60 2.12
C CYS A 106 -14.46 5.71 2.42
N HIS A 107 -14.32 5.32 3.68
CA HIS A 107 -13.43 4.26 4.12
C HIS A 107 -14.25 2.96 4.17
N SER A 108 -14.35 2.29 3.02
CA SER A 108 -15.09 1.04 2.89
C SER A 108 -14.39 -0.08 3.66
N GLU A 109 -15.15 -0.73 4.52
CA GLU A 109 -14.78 -1.96 5.22
C GLU A 109 -15.53 -3.17 4.65
N ASP A 110 -16.16 -3.01 3.48
CA ASP A 110 -16.91 -4.06 2.80
C ASP A 110 -16.03 -5.27 2.46
N LYS A 111 -16.68 -6.42 2.33
CA LYS A 111 -16.03 -7.68 1.96
C LYS A 111 -15.29 -7.54 0.63
N THR A 112 -15.79 -6.72 -0.30
CA THR A 112 -15.17 -6.51 -1.63
C THR A 112 -13.92 -5.61 -1.61
N ALA A 113 -13.62 -4.94 -0.49
CA ALA A 113 -12.52 -3.99 -0.40
C ALA A 113 -11.13 -4.66 -0.53
N HIS A 114 -10.25 -4.01 -1.30
CA HIS A 114 -8.85 -4.42 -1.50
C HIS A 114 -7.95 -3.74 -0.47
N ARG A 115 -7.98 -4.19 0.79
CA ARG A 115 -7.37 -3.49 1.92
C ARG A 115 -6.42 -4.33 2.77
N PHE A 116 -5.98 -5.48 2.27
CA PHE A 116 -5.21 -6.43 3.07
C PHE A 116 -3.75 -6.50 2.61
N LEU A 117 -2.84 -6.51 3.57
CA LEU A 117 -1.41 -6.77 3.39
C LEU A 117 -1.05 -8.10 4.08
N SER A 118 -0.30 -8.95 3.40
CA SER A 118 0.21 -10.20 3.98
C SER A 118 1.33 -9.93 4.99
N LEU A 119 1.20 -10.53 6.17
CA LEU A 119 2.25 -10.62 7.19
C LEU A 119 2.95 -11.98 7.18
N LEU A 120 2.57 -12.86 6.25
CA LEU A 120 3.16 -14.19 6.10
C LEU A 120 4.59 -14.06 5.59
N PRO A 121 5.55 -14.78 6.22
CA PRO A 121 6.92 -14.77 5.74
C PRO A 121 7.05 -15.51 4.42
N GLN A 122 8.02 -15.07 3.61
CA GLN A 122 8.48 -15.75 2.42
C GLN A 122 9.94 -16.14 2.60
N PHE A 123 10.29 -17.37 2.20
CA PHE A 123 11.61 -17.95 2.41
C PHE A 123 12.13 -18.57 1.11
N SER A 124 13.43 -18.40 0.85
CA SER A 124 14.11 -19.25 -0.11
C SER A 124 14.32 -20.65 0.47
N ASN A 125 14.45 -21.66 -0.39
CA ASN A 125 14.74 -23.03 0.05
C ASN A 125 16.22 -23.18 0.42
N ILE A 126 16.58 -22.80 1.64
CA ILE A 126 17.97 -22.88 2.12
C ILE A 126 18.47 -24.33 2.25
N ASP A 127 17.58 -25.31 2.35
CA ASP A 127 17.93 -26.73 2.41
C ASP A 127 18.48 -27.21 1.05
N GLU A 128 18.03 -26.56 -0.03
CA GLU A 128 18.51 -26.76 -1.40
C GLU A 128 19.52 -25.66 -1.83
N ASN A 129 20.12 -24.97 -0.86
CA ASN A 129 21.11 -23.91 -1.07
C ASN A 129 20.60 -22.74 -1.94
N GLN A 130 19.30 -22.45 -1.89
CA GLN A 130 18.70 -21.36 -2.64
C GLN A 130 18.66 -20.06 -1.85
N ILE A 131 18.92 -18.96 -2.55
CA ILE A 131 18.95 -17.59 -2.03
C ILE A 131 17.92 -16.72 -2.72
N ILE A 132 17.58 -15.57 -2.12
CA ILE A 132 16.70 -14.58 -2.75
C ILE A 132 17.52 -13.75 -3.74
N VAL A 133 17.03 -13.65 -4.98
CA VAL A 133 17.66 -12.91 -6.09
C VAL A 133 16.76 -11.81 -6.67
N GLY A 134 15.52 -11.72 -6.21
CA GLY A 134 14.59 -10.71 -6.67
C GLY A 134 13.29 -10.70 -5.88
N VAL A 135 12.54 -9.61 -6.02
CA VAL A 135 11.28 -9.39 -5.30
C VAL A 135 10.27 -8.62 -6.13
N ARG A 136 8.98 -8.75 -5.81
CA ARG A 136 7.91 -7.94 -6.38
C ARG A 136 6.69 -7.89 -5.48
N PHE A 137 5.86 -6.86 -5.63
CA PHE A 137 4.50 -6.91 -5.11
C PHE A 137 3.57 -7.67 -6.05
N VAL A 138 2.66 -8.45 -5.46
CA VAL A 138 1.60 -9.15 -6.19
C VAL A 138 0.30 -9.08 -5.41
N LYS A 139 -0.80 -8.87 -6.13
CA LYS A 139 -2.14 -8.85 -5.55
C LYS A 139 -2.87 -10.13 -5.93
N ARG A 140 -3.27 -10.94 -4.94
CA ARG A 140 -4.12 -12.13 -5.12
C ARG A 140 -5.25 -12.11 -4.12
N ASN A 141 -6.46 -12.47 -4.54
CA ASN A 141 -7.63 -12.57 -3.66
C ASN A 141 -7.86 -11.33 -2.76
N ARG A 142 -7.56 -10.12 -3.27
CA ARG A 142 -7.63 -8.81 -2.57
C ARG A 142 -6.57 -8.56 -1.50
N VAL A 143 -5.59 -9.44 -1.37
CA VAL A 143 -4.44 -9.29 -0.48
C VAL A 143 -3.21 -8.93 -1.30
N LEU A 144 -2.43 -7.97 -0.82
CA LEU A 144 -1.12 -7.64 -1.33
C LEU A 144 -0.05 -8.48 -0.64
N TYR A 145 0.83 -9.10 -1.42
CA TYR A 145 1.94 -9.90 -0.94
C TYR A 145 3.24 -9.37 -1.50
N LEU A 146 4.31 -9.51 -0.72
CA LEU A 146 5.67 -9.46 -1.23
C LEU A 146 6.05 -10.87 -1.67
N GLN A 147 6.35 -11.06 -2.95
CA GLN A 147 6.77 -12.34 -3.53
C GLN A 147 8.27 -12.29 -3.82
N ILE A 148 8.94 -13.42 -3.61
CA ILE A 148 10.39 -13.55 -3.82
C ILE A 148 10.70 -14.43 -5.02
N MET A 149 11.80 -14.12 -5.68
CA MET A 149 12.46 -14.97 -6.67
C MET A 149 13.68 -15.59 -6.00
N GLN A 150 13.86 -16.89 -6.22
CA GLN A 150 14.96 -17.65 -5.65
C GLN A 150 15.80 -18.32 -6.74
N ALA A 151 17.06 -18.59 -6.43
CA ALA A 151 17.97 -19.34 -7.29
C ALA A 151 19.06 -20.03 -6.44
N PRO A 152 19.66 -21.14 -6.92
CA PRO A 152 20.80 -21.77 -6.26
C PRO A 152 22.02 -20.86 -6.20
N LEU A 153 22.64 -20.80 -5.02
CA LEU A 153 23.94 -20.17 -4.84
C LEU A 153 25.07 -21.14 -5.26
N LEU A 154 26.07 -20.61 -5.94
CA LEU A 154 27.26 -21.31 -6.40
C LEU A 154 28.52 -20.76 -5.69
N PRO A 155 29.66 -21.45 -5.78
CA PRO A 155 30.95 -20.94 -5.29
C PRO A 155 31.23 -19.51 -5.73
N TYR A 156 31.88 -18.74 -4.86
CA TYR A 156 32.34 -17.37 -5.11
C TYR A 156 31.20 -16.39 -5.46
N ALA A 157 30.07 -16.53 -4.76
CA ALA A 157 28.89 -15.67 -4.92
C ALA A 157 28.23 -15.72 -6.32
N ALA A 158 28.57 -16.70 -7.16
CA ALA A 158 27.88 -16.92 -8.43
C ALA A 158 26.46 -17.45 -8.19
N VAL A 159 25.56 -17.21 -9.14
CA VAL A 159 24.15 -17.63 -9.07
C VAL A 159 23.82 -18.45 -10.29
N ASP A 160 23.14 -19.58 -10.10
CA ASP A 160 22.56 -20.35 -11.21
C ASP A 160 21.28 -19.65 -11.72
N MET A 161 21.44 -18.84 -12.75
CA MET A 161 20.35 -18.05 -13.35
C MET A 161 19.31 -18.90 -14.08
N ASP A 162 19.72 -20.06 -14.62
CA ASP A 162 18.82 -20.93 -15.40
C ASP A 162 17.81 -21.64 -14.50
N SER A 163 18.16 -21.81 -13.22
CA SER A 163 17.33 -22.40 -12.18
C SER A 163 16.50 -21.37 -11.39
N ALA A 164 16.51 -20.09 -11.81
CA ALA A 164 15.85 -19.04 -11.06
C ALA A 164 14.32 -19.04 -11.26
N GLU A 165 13.57 -19.00 -10.16
CA GLU A 165 12.11 -19.13 -10.17
C GLU A 165 11.43 -18.23 -9.14
N TRP A 166 10.19 -17.83 -9.43
CA TRP A 166 9.34 -17.13 -8.45
C TRP A 166 8.72 -18.15 -7.50
N ARG A 167 8.89 -17.95 -6.20
CA ARG A 167 8.24 -18.77 -5.17
C ARG A 167 6.75 -18.56 -5.20
N ASP A 168 5.97 -19.63 -5.15
CA ASP A 168 4.54 -19.53 -4.91
C ASP A 168 4.28 -18.86 -3.56
N ILE A 169 3.21 -18.08 -3.52
CA ILE A 169 2.82 -17.33 -2.34
C ILE A 169 2.08 -18.28 -1.40
N ASP A 170 2.44 -18.25 -0.13
CA ASP A 170 1.67 -18.95 0.90
C ASP A 170 0.33 -18.24 1.12
N GLU A 171 -0.76 -18.89 0.69
CA GLU A 171 -2.12 -18.41 0.94
C GLU A 171 -2.69 -19.09 2.18
N LEU A 172 -3.16 -18.33 3.18
CA LEU A 172 -3.96 -18.88 4.29
C LEU A 172 -5.39 -19.16 3.79
N GLY A 173 -5.54 -20.10 2.85
CA GLY A 173 -6.83 -20.46 2.27
C GLY A 173 -7.49 -19.36 1.40
N MET A 174 -8.50 -19.76 0.62
CA MET A 174 -9.04 -18.99 -0.51
C MET A 174 -9.92 -17.79 -0.16
N LEU A 175 -10.13 -17.46 1.12
CA LEU A 175 -11.07 -16.41 1.51
C LEU A 175 -10.37 -15.37 2.37
N PRO A 176 -10.26 -14.10 1.92
CA PRO A 176 -9.85 -13.05 2.83
C PRO A 176 -10.85 -12.99 3.99
N PRO A 177 -10.36 -12.75 5.20
CA PRO A 177 -11.15 -12.89 6.42
C PRO A 177 -12.40 -12.03 6.37
N GLU A 178 -13.55 -12.59 6.77
CA GLU A 178 -14.71 -11.76 7.12
C GLU A 178 -14.44 -10.92 8.39
N HIS A 179 -13.32 -11.15 9.08
CA HIS A 179 -12.97 -10.55 10.37
C HIS A 179 -11.49 -10.12 10.43
N THR A 180 -11.23 -8.94 10.98
CA THR A 180 -9.92 -8.26 11.10
C THR A 180 -8.83 -8.99 11.90
N ASN A 181 -9.07 -10.21 12.40
CA ASN A 181 -8.21 -10.89 13.39
C ASN A 181 -7.68 -12.25 12.90
N LEU A 182 -7.20 -12.36 11.66
CA LEU A 182 -6.37 -13.50 11.25
C LEU A 182 -4.89 -13.13 11.41
N SER A 183 -4.14 -13.97 12.13
CA SER A 183 -2.75 -13.74 12.57
C SER A 183 -1.70 -13.62 11.45
N GLY A 184 -2.11 -13.51 10.19
CA GLY A 184 -1.25 -13.42 9.01
C GLY A 184 -1.56 -12.25 8.07
N TYR A 185 -2.52 -11.38 8.38
CA TYR A 185 -2.88 -10.25 7.53
C TYR A 185 -3.04 -8.96 8.34
N HIS A 186 -2.68 -7.83 7.73
CA HIS A 186 -3.00 -6.50 8.20
C HIS A 186 -4.10 -5.90 7.33
N ALA A 187 -5.16 -5.38 7.96
CA ALA A 187 -6.22 -4.67 7.27
C ALA A 187 -5.99 -3.16 7.41
N PHE A 188 -5.83 -2.47 6.29
CA PHE A 188 -5.87 -1.02 6.29
C PHE A 188 -7.32 -0.55 6.57
N ASP A 189 -7.47 0.43 7.44
CA ASP A 189 -8.76 1.00 7.82
C ASP A 189 -8.68 2.53 7.95
N HIS A 190 -9.77 3.15 8.41
CA HIS A 190 -9.85 4.61 8.53
C HIS A 190 -8.82 5.21 9.50
N LYS A 191 -8.29 4.44 10.46
CA LYS A 191 -7.25 4.83 11.43
C LYS A 191 -5.87 4.31 11.00
N ASN A 192 -5.80 3.04 10.61
CA ASN A 192 -4.58 2.31 10.29
C ASN A 192 -4.37 2.32 8.77
N ARG A 193 -3.77 3.40 8.26
CA ARG A 193 -3.50 3.60 6.82
C ARG A 193 -2.10 4.13 6.59
N GLU A 194 -1.17 3.66 7.41
CA GLU A 194 0.23 4.04 7.36
C GLU A 194 1.07 2.80 7.09
N MET A 195 2.29 2.99 6.57
CA MET A 195 3.29 1.96 6.41
C MET A 195 4.69 2.57 6.60
N TYR A 196 5.60 1.85 7.24
CA TYR A 196 6.99 2.25 7.32
C TYR A 196 7.71 2.00 5.99
N MET A 197 8.36 3.04 5.49
CA MET A 197 9.38 2.90 4.47
C MET A 197 10.66 2.46 5.15
N LYS A 198 11.23 1.34 4.72
CA LYS A 198 12.30 0.69 5.43
C LYS A 198 13.23 0.03 4.45
N GLU A 199 14.51 0.31 4.61
CA GLU A 199 15.61 -0.35 3.93
C GLU A 199 16.43 -1.11 4.97
N LEU A 200 16.68 -2.39 4.72
CA LEU A 200 17.44 -3.27 5.59
C LEU A 200 18.51 -4.01 4.79
N GLU A 201 19.72 -3.99 5.32
CA GLU A 201 20.88 -4.72 4.84
C GLU A 201 21.37 -5.68 5.93
N VAL A 202 21.76 -6.87 5.53
CA VAL A 202 22.20 -7.96 6.41
C VAL A 202 23.65 -7.72 6.86
N PRO A 203 24.13 -8.35 7.94
CA PRO A 203 25.55 -8.25 8.29
C PRO A 203 26.46 -8.95 7.26
N GLY A 204 27.72 -8.51 7.19
CA GLY A 204 28.76 -9.15 6.39
C GLY A 204 28.89 -10.65 6.66
N GLY A 205 29.25 -11.42 5.63
CA GLY A 205 29.29 -12.89 5.70
C GLY A 205 27.92 -13.59 5.68
N SER A 206 26.83 -12.85 5.44
CA SER A 206 25.48 -13.41 5.35
C SER A 206 24.69 -12.92 4.13
N LEU A 207 23.58 -13.59 3.84
CA LEU A 207 22.74 -13.36 2.67
C LEU A 207 21.26 -13.31 3.00
N LEU A 208 20.50 -12.52 2.23
CA LEU A 208 19.05 -12.46 2.31
C LEU A 208 18.41 -13.80 1.92
N THR A 209 17.62 -14.37 2.82
CA THR A 209 16.95 -15.68 2.66
C THR A 209 15.48 -15.68 3.07
N GLY A 210 14.97 -14.56 3.58
CA GLY A 210 13.54 -14.41 3.82
C GLY A 210 13.12 -12.96 4.05
N VAL A 211 11.83 -12.72 3.85
CA VAL A 211 11.21 -11.39 3.99
C VAL A 211 9.82 -11.53 4.59
N LYS A 212 9.39 -10.55 5.38
CA LYS A 212 8.00 -10.44 5.84
C LYS A 212 7.68 -9.01 6.24
N PHE A 213 6.39 -8.71 6.31
CA PHE A 213 5.92 -7.56 7.09
C PHE A 213 5.61 -7.98 8.52
N ILE A 214 5.90 -7.09 9.46
CA ILE A 214 5.50 -7.17 10.86
C ILE A 214 4.67 -5.94 11.21
N ILE A 215 4.04 -5.91 12.38
CA ILE A 215 3.34 -4.73 12.88
C ILE A 215 4.16 -4.10 14.01
N LYS A 216 4.54 -2.84 13.84
CA LYS A 216 5.20 -1.99 14.84
C LYS A 216 4.26 -0.83 15.16
N ASP A 217 3.79 -0.75 16.40
CA ASP A 217 2.86 0.31 16.87
C ASP A 217 1.60 0.47 16.01
N GLY A 218 1.07 -0.64 15.48
CA GLY A 218 -0.11 -0.64 14.61
C GLY A 218 0.17 -0.36 13.13
N VAL A 219 1.43 -0.10 12.77
CA VAL A 219 1.89 0.23 11.41
C VAL A 219 2.71 -0.94 10.83
N PRO A 220 2.46 -1.39 9.60
CA PRO A 220 3.30 -2.38 8.93
C PRO A 220 4.75 -1.89 8.75
N ASP A 221 5.71 -2.75 9.07
CA ASP A 221 7.15 -2.54 8.92
C ASP A 221 7.83 -3.78 8.32
N LEU A 222 8.97 -3.60 7.66
CA LEU A 222 9.71 -4.67 7.00
C LEU A 222 10.60 -5.41 8.00
N SER A 223 10.65 -6.73 7.90
CA SER A 223 11.63 -7.58 8.57
C SER A 223 12.22 -8.56 7.57
N ILE A 224 13.54 -8.76 7.67
CA ILE A 224 14.28 -9.63 6.76
C ILE A 224 14.97 -10.74 7.53
N ARG A 225 15.15 -11.90 6.88
CA ARG A 225 15.88 -13.04 7.40
C ARG A 225 17.15 -13.21 6.60
N TYR A 226 18.26 -13.39 7.32
CA TYR A 226 19.54 -13.68 6.72
C TYR A 226 20.09 -15.02 7.17
N THR A 227 21.02 -15.58 6.40
CA THR A 227 21.71 -16.84 6.69
C THR A 227 23.20 -16.66 6.37
N PHE A 228 24.10 -17.11 7.25
CA PHE A 228 25.54 -17.04 6.98
C PHE A 228 25.95 -18.00 5.88
N VAL A 229 26.98 -17.61 5.13
CA VAL A 229 27.43 -18.32 3.94
C VAL A 229 28.94 -18.53 3.95
N ASN A 230 29.38 -19.68 3.44
CA ASN A 230 30.78 -19.89 3.09
C ASN A 230 30.99 -19.45 1.64
N TRP A 231 31.58 -18.27 1.42
CA TRP A 231 31.74 -17.71 0.06
C TRP A 231 32.60 -18.56 -0.88
N THR A 232 33.58 -19.30 -0.37
CA THR A 232 34.44 -20.15 -1.20
C THR A 232 33.67 -21.33 -1.79
N THR A 233 32.79 -21.94 -0.99
CA THR A 233 32.00 -23.12 -1.41
C THR A 233 30.63 -22.74 -1.97
N GLY A 234 30.11 -21.56 -1.61
CA GLY A 234 28.74 -21.16 -1.90
C GLY A 234 27.70 -21.82 -1.01
N GLU A 235 28.09 -22.47 0.10
CA GLU A 235 27.17 -23.20 0.97
C GLU A 235 26.58 -22.32 2.08
N LEU A 236 25.25 -22.35 2.23
CA LEU A 236 24.53 -21.71 3.32
C LEU A 236 24.62 -22.53 4.62
N ASN A 237 24.93 -21.87 5.74
CA ASN A 237 24.81 -22.49 7.06
C ASN A 237 23.37 -22.42 7.56
N GLN A 238 22.59 -23.46 7.29
CA GLN A 238 21.16 -23.53 7.61
C GLN A 238 20.83 -23.28 9.09
N SER A 239 21.74 -23.62 10.01
CA SER A 239 21.55 -23.42 11.45
C SER A 239 21.76 -21.98 11.93
N SER A 240 22.26 -21.10 11.05
CA SER A 240 22.70 -19.75 11.37
C SER A 240 21.72 -18.65 10.96
N SER A 241 20.49 -19.02 10.59
CA SER A 241 19.53 -18.05 10.09
C SER A 241 18.87 -17.22 11.19
N LEU A 242 18.83 -15.90 11.01
CA LEU A 242 18.32 -14.95 11.98
C LEU A 242 17.40 -13.91 11.31
N TRP A 243 16.40 -13.44 12.05
CA TRP A 243 15.56 -12.33 11.63
C TRP A 243 16.11 -11.01 12.16
N MET A 244 16.00 -9.96 11.36
CA MET A 244 16.28 -8.59 11.77
C MET A 244 15.18 -7.64 11.34
N THR A 245 15.07 -6.57 12.13
CA THR A 245 14.06 -5.51 11.95
C THR A 245 14.69 -4.12 12.14
N GLU A 246 15.89 -4.03 12.74
CA GLU A 246 16.52 -2.75 13.05
C GLU A 246 18.01 -2.69 12.67
N LYS A 247 18.37 -1.65 11.92
CA LYS A 247 19.46 -0.68 12.21
C LYS A 247 19.21 0.60 11.41
N HIS A 248 19.75 1.73 11.89
CA HIS A 248 19.75 3.11 11.35
C HIS A 248 18.70 4.09 11.91
N ASP A 249 19.19 5.32 12.06
CA ASP A 249 18.72 6.38 12.95
C ASP A 249 17.24 6.67 12.84
N THR A 250 16.60 6.93 13.99
CA THR A 250 15.30 7.56 14.05
C THR A 250 15.40 8.95 13.42
N TYR A 251 15.25 9.04 12.10
CA TYR A 251 14.85 10.30 11.49
C TYR A 251 13.55 10.72 12.14
N ASP A 252 13.44 12.00 12.48
CA ASP A 252 12.17 12.60 12.86
C ASP A 252 11.17 12.24 11.76
N THR A 253 10.26 11.33 12.09
CA THR A 253 9.30 10.75 11.17
C THR A 253 8.28 11.82 10.85
N ASN A 254 8.65 12.75 9.97
CA ASN A 254 7.66 13.58 9.34
C ASN A 254 6.80 12.65 8.50
N ASP A 255 5.54 12.53 8.88
CA ASP A 255 4.55 11.82 8.11
C ASP A 255 4.53 12.44 6.71
N MET A 256 4.88 11.65 5.70
CA MET A 256 4.70 12.11 4.34
C MET A 256 3.21 12.14 4.05
N LEU A 257 2.70 13.34 3.75
CA LEU A 257 1.35 13.51 3.27
C LEU A 257 1.28 13.02 1.83
N TYR A 258 0.27 12.22 1.53
CA TYR A 258 -0.02 11.80 0.18
C TYR A 258 -0.27 13.03 -0.70
N GLN A 259 0.23 12.95 -1.92
CA GLN A 259 -0.05 13.93 -2.95
C GLN A 259 -1.20 13.44 -3.80
N ASN A 260 -2.02 14.37 -4.25
CA ASN A 260 -3.35 14.00 -4.73
C ASN A 260 -3.41 13.69 -6.23
N GLN A 261 -2.31 13.87 -6.98
CA GLN A 261 -2.28 13.58 -8.41
C GLN A 261 -2.02 12.10 -8.68
N LEU A 262 -2.83 11.47 -9.54
CA LEU A 262 -2.62 10.10 -9.99
C LEU A 262 -1.19 9.87 -10.58
N PRO A 263 -0.48 8.79 -10.16
CA PRO A 263 0.90 8.52 -10.56
C PRO A 263 1.12 8.32 -12.06
N ASP A 264 0.13 7.81 -12.79
CA ASP A 264 0.17 7.57 -14.24
C ASP A 264 0.02 8.85 -15.08
N GLN A 265 -0.37 9.97 -14.45
CA GLN A 265 -0.52 11.27 -15.10
C GLN A 265 0.72 12.16 -14.92
N CYS A 266 1.75 11.63 -14.29
CA CYS A 266 2.98 12.34 -13.96
C CYS A 266 3.92 12.42 -15.16
N LYS A 267 4.40 13.62 -15.44
CA LYS A 267 5.29 13.87 -16.60
C LYS A 267 6.76 13.75 -16.25
N THR A 268 7.09 13.84 -14.96
CA THR A 268 8.45 13.76 -14.45
C THR A 268 8.76 12.33 -14.02
N PRO A 269 9.99 11.85 -14.24
CA PRO A 269 10.43 10.58 -13.70
C PRO A 269 10.35 10.58 -12.16
N SER A 270 9.84 9.49 -11.59
CA SER A 270 9.82 9.34 -10.13
C SER A 270 11.23 9.14 -9.58
N PHE A 271 11.51 9.73 -8.43
CA PHE A 271 12.73 9.51 -7.64
C PHE A 271 12.36 9.02 -6.24
N ILE A 272 13.28 8.33 -5.57
CA ILE A 272 13.10 7.93 -4.17
C ILE A 272 13.12 9.20 -3.32
N ASP A 273 12.03 9.46 -2.62
CA ASP A 273 11.82 10.66 -1.80
C ASP A 273 11.68 10.35 -0.31
N THR A 274 11.76 9.07 0.07
CA THR A 274 11.72 8.64 1.48
C THR A 274 13.06 8.17 2.02
N ALA A 275 13.33 8.51 3.28
CA ALA A 275 14.39 7.93 4.09
C ALA A 275 13.90 6.67 4.83
N SER A 276 14.82 5.73 5.09
CA SER A 276 14.53 4.54 5.90
C SER A 276 14.06 4.95 7.30
N GLY A 277 12.91 4.41 7.73
CA GLY A 277 12.24 4.73 8.98
C GLY A 277 11.07 5.71 8.87
N GLN A 278 10.89 6.40 7.74
CA GLN A 278 9.76 7.31 7.56
C GLN A 278 8.42 6.56 7.45
N ARG A 279 7.33 7.22 7.87
CA ARG A 279 5.97 6.70 7.70
C ARG A 279 5.32 7.37 6.50
N PHE A 280 4.70 6.55 5.67
CA PHE A 280 3.86 7.01 4.57
C PHE A 280 2.39 6.76 4.90
N ARG A 281 1.54 7.79 4.79
CA ARG A 281 0.09 7.65 5.00
C ARG A 281 -0.67 7.59 3.68
N PHE A 282 -1.40 6.50 3.46
CA PHE A 282 -2.29 6.37 2.32
C PHE A 282 -3.46 7.36 2.39
N GLY A 283 -3.86 7.84 1.22
CA GLY A 283 -4.97 8.77 1.05
C GLY A 283 -5.67 8.58 -0.28
N THR A 284 -6.55 9.51 -0.63
CA THR A 284 -7.24 9.48 -1.92
C THR A 284 -6.57 10.41 -2.91
N SER A 285 -6.82 10.17 -4.20
CA SER A 285 -6.63 11.18 -5.23
C SER A 285 -7.47 12.45 -4.97
N ALA A 286 -7.16 13.50 -5.71
CA ALA A 286 -7.81 14.80 -5.59
C ALA A 286 -9.29 14.75 -6.02
N LEU A 287 -10.15 15.47 -5.28
CA LEU A 287 -11.58 15.57 -5.63
C LEU A 287 -11.78 16.16 -7.02
N ASP A 288 -10.97 17.15 -7.41
CA ASP A 288 -11.05 17.84 -8.70
C ASP A 288 -10.30 17.13 -9.84
N GLN A 289 -9.56 16.07 -9.55
CA GLN A 289 -8.90 15.23 -10.55
C GLN A 289 -9.81 14.09 -11.02
N ASP A 290 -10.31 13.29 -10.08
CA ASP A 290 -11.10 12.10 -10.40
C ASP A 290 -12.20 11.79 -9.38
N GLY A 291 -12.53 12.75 -8.52
CA GLY A 291 -13.52 12.58 -7.46
C GLY A 291 -13.03 11.72 -6.30
N ALA A 292 -11.73 11.70 -6.00
CA ALA A 292 -11.13 10.92 -4.92
C ALA A 292 -11.46 9.43 -5.01
N GLN A 293 -11.34 8.87 -6.23
CA GLN A 293 -11.71 7.48 -6.52
C GLN A 293 -10.54 6.51 -6.45
N HIS A 294 -9.29 6.99 -6.45
CA HIS A 294 -8.11 6.17 -6.30
C HIS A 294 -7.50 6.31 -4.90
N VAL A 295 -6.89 5.22 -4.43
CA VAL A 295 -6.05 5.21 -3.23
C VAL A 295 -4.61 5.37 -3.66
N LEU A 296 -3.91 6.33 -3.03
CA LEU A 296 -2.53 6.71 -3.33
C LEU A 296 -1.66 6.50 -2.09
N PRO A 297 -0.36 6.18 -2.28
CA PRO A 297 0.34 5.78 -3.51
C PRO A 297 -0.15 4.45 -4.08
N TYR A 298 0.20 4.17 -5.34
CA TYR A 298 0.06 2.83 -5.91
C TYR A 298 1.17 1.91 -5.44
N PHE A 299 0.94 0.60 -5.43
CA PHE A 299 2.03 -0.37 -5.26
C PHE A 299 2.65 -0.70 -6.61
N ASP A 300 3.96 -0.60 -6.72
CA ASP A 300 4.70 -1.00 -7.91
C ASP A 300 4.81 -2.53 -7.97
N ALA A 301 4.10 -3.12 -8.93
CA ALA A 301 4.10 -4.57 -9.16
C ALA A 301 5.24 -5.04 -10.07
N GLN A 302 6.10 -4.14 -10.55
CA GLN A 302 7.23 -4.51 -11.39
C GLN A 302 8.23 -5.36 -10.60
N PRO A 303 8.83 -6.40 -11.23
CA PRO A 303 9.86 -7.19 -10.60
C PRO A 303 11.14 -6.36 -10.43
N VAL A 304 11.70 -6.42 -9.23
CA VAL A 304 12.98 -5.82 -8.89
C VAL A 304 14.00 -6.95 -8.80
N VAL A 305 14.75 -7.11 -9.88
CA VAL A 305 15.79 -8.14 -10.07
C VAL A 305 17.03 -7.43 -10.65
N PRO A 306 18.23 -7.63 -10.10
CA PRO A 306 19.45 -7.10 -10.69
C PRO A 306 19.65 -7.63 -12.13
N MET A 307 20.22 -6.79 -13.01
CA MET A 307 20.42 -7.15 -14.42
C MET A 307 21.30 -8.41 -14.60
N MET A 308 22.31 -8.55 -13.76
CA MET A 308 23.02 -9.81 -13.55
C MET A 308 22.55 -10.34 -12.21
N MET A 309 21.93 -11.53 -12.16
CA MET A 309 21.48 -12.08 -10.88
C MET A 309 22.70 -12.33 -9.99
N VAL A 310 22.69 -11.66 -8.86
CA VAL A 310 23.71 -11.75 -7.82
C VAL A 310 23.02 -11.93 -6.48
N PRO A 311 23.74 -12.43 -5.47
CA PRO A 311 23.16 -12.55 -4.14
C PRO A 311 22.78 -11.17 -3.58
N LEU A 312 21.64 -11.13 -2.90
CA LEU A 312 21.16 -9.91 -2.27
C LEU A 312 21.64 -9.82 -0.81
N SER A 313 22.22 -8.67 -0.46
CA SER A 313 22.55 -8.28 0.90
C SER A 313 21.37 -7.63 1.61
N GLY A 314 20.31 -7.25 0.90
CA GLY A 314 19.22 -6.53 1.54
C GLY A 314 18.04 -6.27 0.64
N ILE A 315 17.02 -5.71 1.25
CA ILE A 315 15.79 -5.27 0.60
C ILE A 315 15.20 -4.09 1.37
N GLY A 316 14.49 -3.24 0.65
CA GLY A 316 13.64 -2.24 1.24
C GLY A 316 12.28 -2.13 0.57
N VAL A 317 11.42 -1.38 1.23
CA VAL A 317 10.19 -0.82 0.67
C VAL A 317 10.29 0.68 0.83
N THR A 318 10.18 1.40 -0.28
CA THR A 318 10.37 2.84 -0.34
C THR A 318 9.23 3.49 -1.11
N HIS A 319 9.01 4.79 -0.89
CA HIS A 319 8.18 5.58 -1.78
C HIS A 319 9.06 6.21 -2.86
N LYS A 320 8.54 6.24 -4.09
CA LYS A 320 9.12 7.00 -5.20
C LYS A 320 8.05 7.85 -5.84
N GLY A 321 8.34 9.13 -6.05
CA GLY A 321 7.37 10.11 -6.50
C GLY A 321 8.02 11.33 -7.15
N ASP A 322 7.20 12.35 -7.36
CA ASP A 322 7.57 13.72 -7.72
C ASP A 322 6.83 14.63 -6.75
N ASP A 323 7.26 15.89 -6.58
CA ASP A 323 6.67 16.86 -5.64
C ASP A 323 5.16 17.14 -5.84
N ARG A 324 4.57 16.70 -6.96
CA ARG A 324 3.12 16.87 -7.25
C ARG A 324 2.36 15.57 -7.54
N CYS A 325 3.00 14.43 -7.48
CA CYS A 325 2.46 13.12 -7.81
C CYS A 325 2.35 12.17 -6.62
N GLY A 326 1.23 11.43 -6.56
CA GLY A 326 0.96 10.45 -5.51
C GLY A 326 1.91 9.27 -5.45
N GLY A 327 2.77 9.08 -6.45
CA GLY A 327 3.89 8.14 -6.43
C GLY A 327 3.56 6.66 -6.28
N PHE A 328 4.59 5.89 -5.98
CA PHE A 328 4.56 4.44 -5.88
C PHE A 328 5.29 3.93 -4.64
N ILE A 329 4.71 2.97 -3.95
CA ILE A 329 5.42 2.11 -3.00
C ILE A 329 6.12 1.01 -3.80
N SER A 330 7.45 1.02 -3.77
CA SER A 330 8.30 0.16 -4.59
C SER A 330 9.22 -0.68 -3.71
N PRO A 331 9.45 -1.96 -4.03
CA PRO A 331 10.59 -2.68 -3.50
C PRO A 331 11.90 -2.05 -4.01
N VAL A 332 12.95 -2.17 -3.23
CA VAL A 332 14.34 -1.91 -3.61
C VAL A 332 15.20 -3.07 -3.12
N VAL A 333 16.28 -3.41 -3.81
CA VAL A 333 17.17 -4.51 -3.41
C VAL A 333 18.61 -4.03 -3.33
N PHE A 334 19.35 -4.59 -2.39
CA PHE A 334 20.78 -4.32 -2.19
C PHE A 334 21.56 -5.57 -2.57
N THR A 335 22.59 -5.39 -3.38
CA THR A 335 23.45 -6.47 -3.85
C THR A 335 24.69 -6.56 -2.96
N VAL A 336 25.17 -7.78 -2.75
CA VAL A 336 26.45 -8.02 -2.06
C VAL A 336 27.58 -7.26 -2.76
N ASN A 337 28.38 -6.53 -1.98
CA ASN A 337 29.58 -5.82 -2.43
C ASN A 337 30.84 -6.48 -1.81
N GLU A 338 32.04 -5.92 -2.07
CA GLU A 338 33.31 -6.47 -1.58
C GLU A 338 33.39 -6.55 -0.04
N GLU A 339 32.80 -5.61 0.70
CA GLU A 339 32.84 -5.55 2.17
C GLU A 339 32.14 -6.78 2.79
N TYR A 340 31.10 -7.31 2.14
CA TYR A 340 30.39 -8.52 2.57
C TYR A 340 31.20 -9.80 2.39
N LEU A 341 32.12 -9.82 1.43
CA LEU A 341 32.94 -10.98 1.08
C LEU A 341 34.12 -11.15 2.03
N PHE A 342 34.69 -10.02 2.50
CA PHE A 342 35.91 -10.01 3.31
C PHE A 342 35.66 -9.69 4.79
N GLY A 343 34.48 -9.15 5.14
CA GLY A 343 34.19 -8.70 6.51
C GLY A 343 35.05 -7.49 6.90
N ASP A 344 34.58 -6.67 7.83
CA ASP A 344 35.43 -5.64 8.45
C ASP A 344 36.56 -6.34 9.23
N ASP A 345 37.70 -6.56 8.59
CA ASP A 345 39.00 -6.74 9.25
C ASP A 345 39.48 -5.39 9.83
N SER A 346 38.62 -4.69 10.59
CA SER A 346 39.00 -3.47 11.30
C SER A 346 38.27 -3.32 12.63
N GLU A 347 38.71 -4.11 13.61
CA GLU A 347 39.28 -3.56 14.85
C GLU A 347 40.13 -4.64 15.50
N GLY A 348 41.43 -4.60 15.20
CA GLY A 348 42.43 -5.36 15.92
C GLY A 348 42.60 -4.78 17.32
N ASP A 349 42.29 -5.58 18.33
CA ASP A 349 42.97 -5.50 19.61
C ASP A 349 44.45 -5.85 19.40
N ALA A 350 45.32 -4.83 19.39
CA ALA A 350 46.72 -4.91 19.79
C ALA A 350 47.38 -3.52 19.82
N PHE A 351 47.32 -2.83 20.96
CA PHE A 351 48.45 -2.44 21.83
C PHE A 351 48.01 -1.50 22.96
#